data_AF-A0A7X3A5R6-F1
#
_entry.id   AF-A0A7X3A5R6-F1
#
_cell.length_a   1.000
_cell.length_b   1.000
_cell.length_c   1.000
_cell.angle_alpha   90.00
_cell.angle_beta   90.00
_cell.angle_gamma   90.00
#
_symmetry.space_group_name_H-M   'P 1'
#
loop_
_entity.id
_entity.type
_entity.pdbx_description
1 polymer ?
#
loop_
_entity_poly.entity_id
_entity_poly.type
_entity_poly.pdbx_seq_one_letter_code
_entity_poly.pdbx_strand_id
1 'polypeptide(L)'
;MDYNDQMKNRIKRIEGQLRGILKMMEENKDCKEVITQLSASRTAIDRTIGLIVSSNLVECVKHGEENGKDTEKLVLEAVNLLVKSR
;
A
#
# COMPACT_ATOMS: atom_id res chain seq x y z
N MET A 1 -15.71 -1.37 -1.48
CA MET A 1 -14.46 -1.96 -0.99
C MET A 1 -14.38 -1.95 0.51
N ASP A 2 -14.35 -3.14 1.10
CA ASP A 2 -13.98 -3.35 2.50
C ASP A 2 -12.49 -3.67 2.62
N TYR A 3 -11.83 -3.13 3.64
CA TYR A 3 -10.42 -3.44 3.91
C TYR A 3 -10.33 -4.71 4.73
N ASN A 4 -9.82 -5.79 4.13
CA ASN A 4 -9.71 -7.07 4.82
C ASN A 4 -8.58 -7.09 5.88
N ASP A 5 -8.56 -8.13 6.71
CA ASP A 5 -7.56 -8.27 7.76
C ASP A 5 -6.14 -8.41 7.24
N GLN A 6 -5.94 -8.96 6.03
CA GLN A 6 -4.63 -9.02 5.41
C GLN A 6 -4.06 -7.61 5.16
N MET A 7 -4.88 -6.68 4.67
CA MET A 7 -4.49 -5.28 4.46
C MET A 7 -4.19 -4.58 5.78
N LYS A 8 -5.08 -4.71 6.77
CA LYS A 8 -4.88 -4.15 8.11
C LYS A 8 -3.60 -4.68 8.77
N ASN A 9 -3.32 -5.97 8.64
CA ASN A 9 -2.13 -6.59 9.20
C ASN A 9 -0.84 -6.11 8.53
N ARG A 10 -0.86 -5.71 7.24
CA ARG A 10 0.28 -5.08 6.59
C ARG A 10 0.56 -3.68 7.15
N ILE A 11 -0.49 -2.88 7.36
CA ILE A 11 -0.36 -1.56 8.00
C ILE A 11 0.21 -1.69 9.42
N LYS A 12 -0.29 -2.62 10.24
CA LYS A 12 0.25 -2.89 11.58
C LYS A 12 1.74 -3.25 11.57
N ARG A 13 2.19 -4.00 10.55
CA ARG A 13 3.63 -4.32 10.38
C ARG A 13 4.44 -3.07 10.03
N ILE A 14 3.96 -2.25 9.10
CA ILE A 14 4.61 -0.98 8.73
C ILE A 14 4.69 -0.04 9.92
N GLU A 15 3.63 0.08 10.71
CA GLU A 15 3.61 0.84 11.97
C GLU A 15 4.71 0.38 12.93
N GLY A 16 4.88 -0.93 13.09
CA GLY A 16 5.95 -1.51 13.90
C GLY A 16 7.35 -1.18 13.35
N GLN A 17 7.53 -1.19 12.03
CA GLN A 17 8.80 -0.80 11.39
C GLN A 17 9.13 0.68 11.66
N LEU A 18 8.15 1.57 11.51
CA LEU A 18 8.32 3.01 11.76
C LEU A 18 8.66 3.30 13.23
N ARG A 19 8.02 2.61 14.18
CA ARG A 19 8.38 2.68 15.61
C ARG A 19 9.82 2.22 15.86
N GLY A 20 10.24 1.13 15.21
CA GLY A 20 11.62 0.64 15.29
C GLY A 20 12.63 1.65 14.76
N ILE A 21 12.34 2.28 13.62
CA ILE A 21 13.17 3.32 13.02
C ILE A 21 13.31 4.53 13.95
N LEU A 22 12.20 5.01 14.53
CA LEU A 22 12.24 6.12 15.49
C LEU A 22 13.15 5.79 16.67
N LYS A 23 13.04 4.60 17.24
CA LYS A 23 13.92 4.13 18.31
C LYS A 23 15.39 4.09 17.89
N MET A 24 15.70 3.63 16.67
CA MET A 24 17.08 3.66 16.15
C MET A 24 17.64 5.09 16.09
N MET A 25 16.81 6.08 15.74
CA MET A 25 17.21 7.48 15.72
C MET A 25 17.44 8.02 17.12
N GLU A 26 16.56 7.71 18.08
CA GLU A 26 16.72 8.08 19.50
C GLU A 26 17.98 7.47 20.12
N GLU A 27 18.35 6.26 19.70
CA GLU A 27 19.58 5.56 20.10
C GLU A 27 20.84 6.01 19.33
N ASN A 28 20.74 7.01 18.44
CA ASN A 28 21.83 7.50 17.60
C ASN A 28 22.53 6.40 16.78
N LYS A 29 21.77 5.45 16.23
CA LYS A 29 22.30 4.41 15.33
C LYS A 29 22.87 5.00 14.05
N ASP A 30 23.74 4.23 13.39
CA ASP A 30 24.38 4.64 12.14
C ASP A 30 23.35 5.01 11.05
N CYS A 31 23.62 6.10 10.34
CA CYS A 31 22.75 6.63 9.31
C CYS A 31 22.41 5.59 8.23
N LYS A 32 23.39 4.75 7.83
CA LYS A 32 23.18 3.71 6.82
C LYS A 32 22.19 2.65 7.29
N GLU A 33 22.21 2.30 8.57
CA GLU A 33 21.25 1.36 9.16
C GLU A 33 19.83 1.94 9.15
N VAL A 34 19.68 3.20 9.57
CA VAL A 34 18.38 3.92 9.56
C VAL A 34 17.83 4.03 8.13
N ILE A 35 18.65 4.44 7.16
CA ILE A 35 18.26 4.53 5.74
C ILE A 35 17.87 3.16 5.17
N THR A 36 18.55 2.09 5.59
CA THR A 36 18.20 0.72 5.18
C THR A 36 16.80 0.33 5.66
N GLN A 37 16.47 0.62 6.93
CA GLN A 37 15.15 0.32 7.49
C GLN A 37 14.03 1.21 6.91
N LEU A 38 14.32 2.49 6.67
CA LEU A 38 13.40 3.39 5.95
C LEU A 38 13.11 2.87 4.54
N SER A 39 14.13 2.41 3.81
CA SER A 39 13.97 1.84 2.47
C SER A 39 13.13 0.55 2.50
N ALA A 40 13.28 -0.28 3.53
CA ALA A 40 12.45 -1.45 3.74
C ALA A 40 10.98 -1.07 4.03
N SER A 41 10.75 -0.05 4.85
CA SER A 41 9.41 0.48 5.14
C SER A 41 8.74 1.03 3.88
N ARG A 42 9.47 1.81 3.06
CA ARG A 42 8.99 2.31 1.77
C ARG A 42 8.54 1.16 0.87
N THR A 43 9.38 0.14 0.71
CA THR A 43 9.03 -1.05 -0.10
C THR A 43 7.78 -1.77 0.42
N ALA A 44 7.59 -1.85 1.75
CA ALA A 44 6.40 -2.45 2.35
C ALA A 44 5.13 -1.61 2.08
N ILE A 45 5.25 -0.28 2.12
CA ILE A 45 4.18 0.66 1.76
C ILE A 45 3.79 0.48 0.29
N ASP A 46 4.76 0.50 -0.63
CA ASP A 46 4.49 0.37 -2.08
C ASP A 46 3.75 -0.94 -2.39
N ARG A 47 4.17 -2.05 -1.78
CA ARG A 47 3.49 -3.35 -1.91
C ARG A 47 2.06 -3.33 -1.35
N THR A 48 1.83 -2.58 -0.27
CA THR A 48 0.51 -2.47 0.36
C THR A 48 -0.42 -1.62 -0.49
N ILE A 49 0.08 -0.52 -1.07
CA ILE A 49 -0.66 0.28 -2.07
C ILE A 49 -1.06 -0.60 -3.25
N GLY A 50 -0.11 -1.35 -3.82
CA GLY A 50 -0.38 -2.28 -4.93
C GLY A 50 -1.49 -3.30 -4.61
N LEU A 51 -1.49 -3.86 -3.41
CA LEU A 51 -2.54 -4.78 -2.96
C LEU A 51 -3.91 -4.10 -2.87
N ILE A 52 -3.99 -2.91 -2.28
CA ILE A 52 -5.27 -2.19 -2.11
C ILE A 52 -5.84 -1.84 -3.47
N VAL A 53 -5.02 -1.25 -4.35
CA VAL A 53 -5.50 -0.80 -5.66
C VAL A 53 -5.90 -1.98 -6.55
N SER A 54 -5.11 -3.06 -6.57
CA SER A 54 -5.49 -4.27 -7.33
C SER A 54 -6.79 -4.92 -6.80
N SER A 55 -6.98 -4.94 -5.48
CA SER A 55 -8.21 -5.45 -4.89
C SER A 55 -9.42 -4.56 -5.23
N ASN A 56 -9.24 -3.23 -5.24
CA ASN A 56 -10.27 -2.29 -5.65
C ASN A 56 -10.65 -2.47 -7.13
N LEU A 57 -9.65 -2.62 -7.99
CA LEU A 57 -9.84 -2.87 -9.43
C LEU A 57 -10.68 -4.13 -9.69
N VAL A 58 -10.36 -5.24 -9.01
CA VAL A 58 -11.14 -6.48 -9.13
C VAL A 58 -12.61 -6.27 -8.73
N GLU A 59 -12.86 -5.50 -7.69
CA GLU A 59 -14.22 -5.18 -7.24
C GLU A 59 -14.95 -4.26 -8.23
N CYS A 60 -14.26 -3.27 -8.80
CA CYS A 60 -14.81 -2.38 -9.82
C CYS A 60 -15.21 -3.14 -11.10
N VAL A 61 -14.39 -4.09 -11.56
CA VAL A 61 -14.71 -4.93 -12.72
C VAL A 61 -15.94 -5.80 -12.43
N LYS A 62 -15.97 -6.49 -11.28
CA LYS A 62 -17.11 -7.36 -10.90
C LYS A 62 -18.44 -6.60 -10.83
N HIS A 63 -18.46 -5.42 -10.20
CA HIS A 63 -19.69 -4.64 -10.08
C HIS A 63 -20.03 -3.82 -11.35
N GLY A 64 -19.04 -3.55 -12.21
CA GLY A 64 -19.23 -2.86 -13.48
C GLY A 64 -20.00 -3.71 -14.49
N GLU A 65 -19.70 -5.01 -14.55
CA GLU A 65 -20.42 -5.99 -15.37
C GLU A 65 -21.89 -6.13 -14.97
N GLU A 66 -22.20 -6.00 -13.67
CA GLU A 66 -23.57 -6.13 -13.14
C GLU A 66 -24.46 -4.90 -13.36
N ASN A 67 -23.88 -3.71 -13.50
CA ASN A 67 -24.63 -2.44 -13.47
C ASN A 67 -24.62 -1.66 -14.79
N GLY A 68 -24.00 -2.17 -15.86
CA GLY A 68 -23.91 -1.48 -17.15
C GLY A 68 -23.22 -0.11 -17.08
N LYS A 69 -22.41 0.13 -16.04
CA LYS A 69 -21.64 1.36 -15.87
C LYS A 69 -20.39 1.30 -16.73
N ASP A 70 -19.88 2.47 -17.08
CA ASP A 70 -18.65 2.66 -17.86
C ASP A 70 -17.43 2.13 -17.08
N THR A 71 -17.25 0.81 -17.18
CA THR A 71 -16.28 0.01 -16.43
C THR A 71 -14.86 0.45 -16.80
N GLU A 72 -14.67 0.95 -18.02
CA GLU A 72 -13.42 1.50 -18.52
C GLU A 72 -12.90 2.65 -17.65
N LYS A 73 -13.77 3.59 -17.26
CA LYS A 73 -13.39 4.73 -16.42
C LYS A 73 -12.91 4.32 -15.03
N LEU A 74 -13.59 3.37 -14.39
CA LEU A 74 -13.24 2.85 -13.06
C LEU A 74 -11.90 2.08 -13.09
N VAL A 75 -11.70 1.29 -14.15
CA VAL A 75 -10.43 0.58 -14.39
C VAL A 75 -9.29 1.57 -14.57
N LEU A 76 -9.49 2.63 -15.36
CA LEU A 76 -8.48 3.66 -15.61
C LEU A 76 -8.07 4.39 -14.31
N GLU A 77 -9.03 4.69 -13.44
CA GLU A 77 -8.79 5.35 -12.16
C GLU A 77 -7.94 4.48 -11.22
N ALA A 78 -8.27 3.19 -11.12
CA ALA A 78 -7.47 2.24 -10.33
C ALA A 78 -6.06 2.04 -10.93
N VAL A 79 -5.91 1.91 -12.25
CA VAL A 79 -4.58 1.83 -12.88
C VAL A 79 -3.74 3.08 -12.60
N ASN A 80 -4.35 4.27 -12.62
CA ASN A 80 -3.65 5.52 -12.31
C ASN A 80 -3.15 5.58 -10.87
N LEU A 81 -3.89 5.00 -9.90
CA LEU A 81 -3.43 4.88 -8.52
C LEU A 81 -2.20 3.96 -8.40
N LEU A 82 -2.12 2.88 -9.20
CA LEU A 82 -0.93 2.03 -9.26
C LEU A 82 0.28 2.75 -9.85
N VAL A 83 0.09 3.49 -10.94
CA VAL A 83 1.18 4.21 -11.63
C VAL A 83 1.76 5.30 -10.75
N LYS A 84 0.93 6.03 -9.99
CA LYS A 84 1.38 7.09 -9.06
C LYS A 84 2.10 6.57 -7.81
N SER A 85 2.02 5.27 -7.53
CA SER A 85 2.67 4.66 -6.37
C SER A 85 4.13 4.24 -6.60
N ARG A 86 4.65 4.41 -7.83
CA ARG A 86 6.04 4.10 -8.19
C ARG A 86 6.95 5.32 -8.12
#